data_AF-A0A7J6VXL3-F1
#
_entry.id   AF-A0A7J6VXL3-F1
#
_cell.length_a   1.000
_cell.length_b   1.000
_cell.length_c   1.000
_cell.angle_alpha   90.00
_cell.angle_beta   90.00
_cell.angle_gamma   90.00
#
_symmetry.space_group_name_H-M   'P 1'
#
loop_
_entity.id
_entity.type
_entity.pdbx_description
1 polymer ?
#
loop_
_entity_poly.entity_id
_entity_poly.type
_entity_poly.pdbx_seq_one_letter_code
_entity_poly.pdbx_strand_id
1 'polypeptide(L)'
;MHYFAWEIACKPINAGGLRIRDLHMHNQALLGKQVWALQTQDFFWACIMKSRYFPASDFLHARCRTTASKVWKIFFKMQPLIAVGIKWKIGNGRDINLWSDSWIPGHQVSTNPWPQPLNCSLVHVADIIDHTLHIWKHDIIFQWWPPDIATK
;
A
#
# COMPACT_ATOMS: atom_id res chain seq x y z
N MET A 1 -25.60 -27.15 24.82
CA MET A 1 -24.28 -26.84 24.18
C MET A 1 -23.79 -25.53 24.74
N HIS A 2 -22.71 -25.54 25.54
CA HIS A 2 -22.08 -24.30 26.00
C HIS A 2 -21.14 -23.83 24.90
N TYR A 3 -21.48 -22.73 24.23
CA TYR A 3 -20.60 -22.12 23.23
C TYR A 3 -19.38 -21.56 23.96
N PHE A 4 -18.22 -22.15 23.72
CA PHE A 4 -16.96 -21.53 24.13
C PHE A 4 -16.67 -20.40 23.15
N ALA A 5 -16.54 -19.16 23.64
CA ALA A 5 -16.30 -18.02 22.76
C ALA A 5 -14.97 -18.22 22.01
N TRP A 6 -15.01 -18.14 20.68
CA TRP A 6 -13.85 -18.37 19.81
C TRP A 6 -12.67 -17.44 20.15
N GLU A 7 -12.98 -16.22 20.59
CA GLU A 7 -12.00 -15.24 21.08
C GLU A 7 -11.21 -15.74 22.29
N ILE A 8 -11.84 -16.52 23.17
CA ILE A 8 -11.17 -17.12 24.34
C ILE A 8 -10.29 -18.27 23.88
N ALA A 9 -10.75 -19.10 22.93
CA ALA A 9 -9.97 -20.21 22.39
C ALA A 9 -8.68 -19.75 21.69
N CYS A 10 -8.70 -18.57 21.07
CA CYS A 10 -7.55 -18.03 20.35
C CYS A 10 -6.47 -17.42 21.27
N LYS A 11 -6.77 -17.20 22.56
CA LYS A 11 -5.79 -16.68 23.52
C LYS A 11 -4.67 -17.70 23.77
N PRO A 12 -3.47 -17.24 24.13
CA PRO A 12 -2.40 -18.13 24.55
C PRO A 12 -2.79 -18.89 25.84
N ILE A 13 -2.17 -20.05 26.07
CA ILE A 13 -2.51 -20.96 27.19
C ILE A 13 -2.40 -20.24 28.55
N ASN A 14 -1.39 -19.38 28.71
CA ASN A 14 -1.18 -18.57 29.91
C ASN A 14 -2.27 -17.51 30.16
N ALA A 15 -3.11 -17.21 29.16
CA ALA A 15 -4.25 -16.30 29.27
C ALA A 15 -5.61 -17.05 29.25
N GLY A 16 -5.60 -18.37 29.54
CA GLY A 16 -6.81 -19.19 29.63
C GLY A 16 -7.39 -19.63 28.27
N GLY A 17 -6.63 -19.49 27.19
CA GLY A 17 -7.04 -19.95 25.86
C GLY A 17 -6.43 -21.30 25.45
N LEU A 18 -6.71 -21.72 24.22
CA LEU A 18 -6.29 -23.01 23.67
C LEU A 18 -5.13 -22.87 22.66
N ARG A 19 -4.57 -21.66 22.48
CA ARG A 19 -3.52 -21.36 21.49
C ARG A 19 -3.92 -21.78 20.07
N ILE A 20 -5.21 -21.72 19.77
CA ILE A 20 -5.75 -21.90 18.42
C ILE A 20 -5.53 -20.60 17.65
N ARG A 21 -5.20 -20.67 16.35
CA ARG A 21 -5.06 -19.45 15.55
C ARG A 21 -6.42 -18.81 15.32
N ASP A 22 -6.49 -17.50 15.45
CA ASP A 22 -7.65 -16.75 15.03
C ASP A 22 -7.84 -16.88 13.51
N LEU A 23 -8.88 -17.63 13.13
CA LEU A 23 -9.27 -17.85 11.73
C LEU A 23 -9.58 -16.55 11.00
N HIS A 24 -10.11 -15.53 11.70
CA HIS A 24 -10.39 -14.23 11.10
C HIS A 24 -9.08 -13.56 10.67
N MET A 25 -8.12 -13.43 11.59
CA MET A 25 -6.80 -12.85 11.29
C MET A 25 -6.04 -13.69 10.25
N HIS A 26 -6.12 -15.02 10.34
CA HIS A 26 -5.47 -15.90 9.37
C HIS A 26 -6.05 -15.72 7.96
N ASN A 27 -7.37 -15.65 7.84
CA ASN A 27 -8.03 -15.40 6.56
C ASN A 27 -7.71 -14.01 6.01
N GLN A 28 -7.68 -12.98 6.85
CA GLN A 28 -7.22 -11.64 6.45
C GLN A 28 -5.79 -11.66 5.91
N ALA A 29 -4.88 -12.39 6.55
CA ALA A 29 -3.50 -12.53 6.06
C ALA A 29 -3.43 -13.26 4.71
N LEU A 30 -4.22 -14.33 4.53
CA LEU A 30 -4.31 -15.04 3.24
C LEU A 30 -4.89 -14.16 2.14
N LEU A 31 -5.96 -13.41 2.44
CA LEU A 31 -6.53 -12.44 1.51
C LEU A 31 -5.53 -11.32 1.18
N GLY A 32 -4.80 -10.81 2.16
CA GLY A 32 -3.72 -9.85 1.96
C GLY A 32 -2.65 -10.40 1.00
N LYS A 33 -2.24 -11.65 1.16
CA LYS A 33 -1.30 -12.32 0.24
C LYS A 33 -1.86 -12.42 -1.17
N GLN A 34 -3.14 -12.73 -1.34
CA GLN A 34 -3.78 -12.80 -2.66
C GLN A 34 -3.86 -11.42 -3.31
N VAL A 35 -4.23 -10.38 -2.56
CA VAL A 35 -4.25 -9.01 -3.08
C VAL A 35 -2.84 -8.53 -3.43
N TRP A 36 -1.83 -8.90 -2.65
CA TRP A 36 -0.44 -8.62 -3.00
C TRP A 36 -0.04 -9.28 -4.33
N ALA A 37 -0.40 -10.55 -4.53
CA ALA A 37 -0.19 -11.25 -5.80
C ALA A 37 -0.96 -10.58 -6.95
N LEU A 38 -2.19 -10.13 -6.72
CA LEU A 38 -2.99 -9.38 -7.69
C LEU A 38 -2.28 -8.09 -8.17
N GLN A 39 -1.49 -7.46 -7.30
CA GLN A 39 -0.74 -6.25 -7.65
C GLN A 39 0.61 -6.52 -8.30
N THR A 40 1.28 -7.60 -7.89
CA THR A 40 2.72 -7.80 -8.18
C THR A 40 3.02 -8.95 -9.13
N GLN A 41 2.04 -9.80 -9.44
CA GLN A 41 2.25 -11.02 -10.22
C GLN A 41 1.29 -11.10 -11.40
N ASP A 42 1.80 -11.59 -12.53
CA ASP A 42 1.05 -11.72 -13.79
C ASP A 42 0.32 -13.07 -13.90
N PHE A 43 -0.33 -13.50 -12.82
CA PHE A 43 -1.22 -14.65 -12.91
C PHE A 43 -2.43 -14.33 -13.78
N PHE A 44 -2.91 -15.31 -14.56
CA PHE A 44 -4.06 -15.13 -15.45
C PHE A 44 -5.29 -14.50 -14.75
N TRP A 45 -5.63 -14.99 -13.55
CA TRP A 45 -6.74 -14.45 -12.78
C TRP A 45 -6.47 -13.00 -12.30
N ALA A 46 -5.21 -12.67 -11.99
CA ALA A 46 -4.81 -11.32 -11.58
C ALA A 46 -4.93 -10.34 -12.74
N CYS A 47 -4.47 -10.73 -13.93
CA CYS A 47 -4.64 -9.94 -15.16
C CYS A 47 -6.11 -9.66 -15.48
N ILE A 48 -6.99 -10.67 -15.35
CA ILE A 48 -8.44 -10.49 -15.55
C ILE A 48 -9.04 -9.54 -14.51
N MET A 49 -8.65 -9.68 -13.25
CA MET A 49 -9.17 -8.83 -12.19
C MET A 49 -8.70 -7.38 -12.37
N LYS A 50 -7.43 -7.17 -12.73
CA LYS A 50 -6.86 -5.85 -13.05
C LYS A 50 -7.57 -5.22 -14.23
N SER A 51 -7.69 -5.92 -15.37
CA SER A 51 -8.36 -5.39 -16.56
C SER A 51 -9.83 -5.04 -16.33
N ARG A 52 -10.52 -5.80 -15.47
CA ARG A 52 -11.94 -5.56 -15.16
C ARG A 52 -12.19 -4.44 -14.17
N TYR A 53 -11.37 -4.33 -13.11
CA TYR A 53 -11.69 -3.47 -11.97
C TYR A 53 -10.81 -2.23 -11.83
N PHE A 54 -9.59 -2.27 -12.36
CA PHE A 54 -8.64 -1.14 -12.32
C PHE A 54 -7.69 -1.18 -13.55
N PRO A 55 -8.22 -1.07 -14.79
CA PRO A 55 -7.41 -1.24 -16.00
C PRO A 55 -6.37 -0.14 -16.20
N ALA A 56 -6.66 1.08 -15.72
CA ALA A 56 -5.82 2.27 -15.89
C ALA A 56 -5.38 2.87 -14.54
N SER A 57 -5.49 2.10 -13.46
CA SER A 57 -5.08 2.52 -12.11
C SER A 57 -4.44 1.36 -11.37
N ASP A 58 -4.12 1.58 -10.10
CA ASP A 58 -3.73 0.52 -9.18
C ASP A 58 -4.92 0.04 -8.34
N PHE A 59 -4.65 -0.96 -7.50
CA PHE A 59 -5.63 -1.51 -6.58
C PHE A 59 -5.99 -0.56 -5.43
N LEU A 60 -5.10 0.32 -4.99
CA LEU A 60 -5.38 1.29 -3.90
C LEU A 60 -6.37 2.38 -4.34
N HIS A 61 -6.37 2.71 -5.64
CA HIS A 61 -7.29 3.66 -6.26
C HIS A 61 -8.52 3.00 -6.90
N ALA A 62 -8.59 1.66 -6.87
CA ALA A 62 -9.71 0.93 -7.43
C ALA A 62 -11.03 1.26 -6.71
N ARG A 63 -12.15 1.18 -7.42
CA ARG A 63 -13.50 1.43 -6.88
C ARG A 63 -14.36 0.17 -6.91
N CYS A 64 -15.23 0.01 -5.92
CA CYS A 64 -16.16 -1.11 -5.85
C CYS A 64 -17.57 -0.71 -6.30
N ARG A 65 -17.99 -1.19 -7.48
CA ARG A 65 -19.36 -1.02 -7.97
C ARG A 65 -20.31 -1.98 -7.26
N THR A 66 -21.59 -1.62 -7.15
CA THR A 66 -22.63 -2.47 -6.56
C THR A 66 -22.77 -3.82 -7.29
N THR A 67 -22.59 -3.80 -8.61
CA THR A 67 -22.63 -4.96 -9.52
C THR A 67 -21.34 -5.78 -9.55
N ALA A 68 -20.33 -5.42 -8.76
CA ALA A 68 -19.07 -6.16 -8.73
C ALA A 68 -19.25 -7.59 -8.19
N SER A 69 -18.38 -8.49 -8.64
CA SER A 69 -18.38 -9.89 -8.18
C SER A 69 -18.16 -9.97 -6.66
N LYS A 70 -18.65 -11.06 -6.05
CA LYS A 70 -18.45 -11.33 -4.62
C LYS A 70 -16.96 -11.38 -4.26
N VAL A 71 -16.14 -12.00 -5.11
CA VAL A 71 -14.68 -12.09 -4.92
C VAL A 71 -14.05 -10.69 -4.89
N TRP A 72 -14.42 -9.82 -5.84
CA TRP A 72 -13.94 -8.44 -5.85
C TRP A 72 -14.32 -7.68 -4.59
N LYS A 73 -15.55 -7.82 -4.11
CA LYS A 73 -16.00 -7.18 -2.86
C LYS A 73 -15.16 -7.62 -1.66
N ILE A 74 -14.74 -8.90 -1.61
CA ILE A 74 -13.87 -9.41 -0.54
C ILE A 74 -12.46 -8.80 -0.65
N PHE A 75 -11.88 -8.75 -1.84
CA PHE A 75 -10.57 -8.12 -2.03
C PHE A 75 -10.62 -6.63 -1.72
N PHE A 76 -11.64 -5.93 -2.20
CA PHE A 76 -11.83 -4.50 -1.93
C PHE A 76 -11.94 -4.19 -0.43
N LYS A 77 -12.55 -5.07 0.38
CA LYS A 77 -12.57 -4.91 1.85
C LYS A 77 -11.18 -4.92 2.48
N MET A 78 -10.18 -5.52 1.83
CA MET A 78 -8.79 -5.51 2.29
C MET A 78 -8.03 -4.25 1.89
N GLN A 79 -8.55 -3.43 0.98
CA GLN A 79 -7.91 -2.20 0.50
C GLN A 79 -7.42 -1.27 1.62
N PRO A 80 -8.23 -0.91 2.64
CA PRO A 80 -7.74 -0.04 3.72
C PRO A 80 -6.65 -0.69 4.58
N LEU A 81 -6.75 -2.00 4.85
CA LEU A 81 -5.74 -2.72 5.63
C LEU A 81 -4.40 -2.78 4.90
N ILE A 82 -4.46 -3.00 3.59
CA ILE A 82 -3.28 -3.09 2.74
C ILE A 82 -2.66 -1.71 2.52
N ALA A 83 -3.47 -0.65 2.37
CA ALA A 83 -2.99 0.72 2.25
C ALA A 83 -2.08 1.12 3.44
N VAL A 84 -2.40 0.67 4.65
CA VAL A 84 -1.58 0.92 5.86
C VAL A 84 -0.30 0.07 5.87
N GLY A 85 -0.34 -1.14 5.30
CA GLY A 85 0.76 -2.10 5.33
C GLY A 85 1.77 -1.98 4.18
N ILE A 86 1.38 -1.37 3.06
CA ILE A 86 2.26 -1.19 1.90
C ILE A 86 3.23 -0.05 2.16
N LYS A 87 4.49 -0.29 1.82
CA LYS A 87 5.53 0.73 1.78
C LYS A 87 6.12 0.80 0.39
N TRP A 88 6.47 2.00 -0.04
CA TRP A 88 7.19 2.20 -1.29
C TRP A 88 8.61 1.68 -1.16
N LYS A 89 9.05 0.94 -2.18
CA LYS A 89 10.46 0.63 -2.40
C LYS A 89 10.88 1.40 -3.64
N ILE A 90 11.67 2.46 -3.44
CA ILE A 90 12.09 3.32 -4.53
C ILE A 90 13.12 2.56 -5.37
N GLY A 91 12.80 2.38 -6.65
CA GLY A 91 13.72 1.85 -7.66
C GLY A 91 14.34 2.98 -8.47
N ASN A 92 13.94 3.10 -9.74
CA ASN A 92 14.34 4.22 -10.61
C ASN A 92 13.47 5.48 -10.42
N GLY A 93 12.39 5.40 -9.65
CA GLY A 93 11.50 6.54 -9.36
C GLY A 93 10.73 7.11 -10.55
N ARG A 94 10.73 6.47 -11.74
CA ARG A 94 10.10 7.02 -12.96
C ARG A 94 8.58 6.97 -12.94
N ASP A 95 8.04 5.97 -12.25
CA ASP A 95 6.59 5.75 -12.17
C ASP A 95 6.00 6.25 -10.84
N ILE A 96 6.77 7.03 -10.07
CA ILE A 96 6.37 7.57 -8.77
C ILE A 96 6.28 9.08 -8.87
N ASN A 97 5.10 9.63 -8.68
CA ASN A 97 4.91 11.07 -8.66
C ASN A 97 5.51 11.65 -7.38
N LEU A 98 6.31 12.68 -7.55
CA LEU A 98 7.05 13.31 -6.45
C LEU A 98 6.12 13.95 -5.40
N TRP A 99 4.99 14.50 -5.85
CA TRP A 99 4.12 15.38 -5.07
C TRP A 99 2.83 14.71 -4.62
N SER A 100 2.24 13.83 -5.45
CA SER A 100 0.94 13.21 -5.17
C SER A 100 1.04 11.88 -4.42
N ASP A 101 2.16 11.15 -4.58
CA ASP A 101 2.30 9.81 -4.01
C ASP A 101 2.92 9.86 -2.62
N SER A 102 2.42 9.05 -1.69
CA SER A 102 2.96 8.95 -0.32
C SER A 102 4.15 8.00 -0.25
N TRP A 103 5.23 8.34 -0.97
CA TRP A 103 6.42 7.51 -1.15
C TRP A 103 7.46 7.63 -0.02
N ILE A 104 7.35 8.66 0.81
CA ILE A 104 8.24 8.90 1.96
C ILE A 104 7.71 8.20 3.22
N PRO A 105 8.50 7.36 3.91
CA PRO A 105 8.07 6.68 5.12
C PRO A 105 7.59 7.62 6.23
N GLY A 106 6.36 7.37 6.71
CA GLY A 106 5.75 8.14 7.78
C GLY A 106 5.24 9.53 7.37
N HIS A 107 5.21 9.82 6.07
CA HIS A 107 4.57 11.02 5.52
C HIS A 107 3.42 10.60 4.59
N GLN A 108 2.25 11.20 4.77
CA GLN A 108 1.05 10.91 3.98
C GLN A 108 0.59 12.21 3.29
N VAL A 109 0.71 12.24 1.97
CA VAL A 109 0.38 13.41 1.13
C VAL A 109 -1.11 13.77 1.26
N SER A 110 -1.99 12.78 1.43
CA SER A 110 -3.44 13.04 1.60
C SER A 110 -3.77 13.87 2.85
N THR A 111 -2.93 13.78 3.88
CA THR A 111 -3.14 14.45 5.17
C THR A 111 -2.32 15.73 5.27
N ASN A 112 -1.14 15.75 4.66
CA ASN A 112 -0.24 16.89 4.65
C ASN A 112 0.38 17.07 3.25
N PRO A 113 -0.34 17.65 2.29
CA PRO A 113 0.13 17.77 0.92
C PRO A 113 1.28 18.77 0.80
N TRP A 114 2.26 18.45 -0.02
CA TRP A 114 3.32 19.40 -0.39
C TRP A 114 2.77 20.44 -1.36
N PRO A 115 2.97 21.75 -1.11
CA PRO A 115 2.60 22.77 -2.07
C PRO A 115 3.53 22.65 -3.29
N GLN A 116 3.01 22.15 -4.41
CA GLN A 116 3.77 22.12 -5.65
C GLN A 116 4.02 23.56 -6.13
N PRO A 117 5.28 23.97 -6.35
CA PRO A 117 5.63 25.30 -6.82
C PRO A 117 5.08 25.54 -8.23
N LEU A 118 4.57 26.74 -8.47
CA LEU A 118 4.21 27.19 -9.83
C LEU A 118 5.49 27.17 -10.69
N ASN A 119 5.47 26.42 -11.80
CA ASN A 119 6.61 26.16 -12.71
C ASN A 119 7.68 25.19 -12.20
N CYS A 120 7.35 24.25 -11.30
CA CYS A 120 8.28 23.17 -10.97
C CYS A 120 8.40 22.15 -12.11
N SER A 121 9.62 21.92 -12.62
CA SER A 121 9.91 20.89 -13.63
C SER A 121 10.04 19.48 -13.05
N LEU A 122 10.10 19.34 -11.72
CA LEU A 122 10.20 18.06 -11.04
C LEU A 122 8.82 17.44 -10.95
N VAL A 123 8.63 16.28 -11.57
CA VAL A 123 7.35 15.56 -11.59
C VAL A 123 7.48 14.21 -10.90
N HIS A 124 8.61 13.53 -11.09
CA HIS A 124 8.82 12.18 -10.61
C HIS A 124 9.96 12.09 -9.62
N VAL A 125 9.95 11.06 -8.78
CA VAL A 125 11.06 10.75 -7.85
C VAL A 125 12.38 10.52 -8.61
N ALA A 126 12.32 10.07 -9.87
CA ALA A 126 13.49 9.98 -10.74
C ALA A 126 14.26 11.30 -10.89
N ASP A 127 13.57 12.45 -10.86
CA ASP A 127 14.18 13.75 -11.13
C ASP A 127 15.16 14.18 -10.02
N ILE A 128 14.92 13.70 -8.80
CA ILE A 128 15.74 13.95 -7.61
C ILE A 128 16.77 12.84 -7.34
N ILE A 129 16.86 11.83 -8.20
CA ILE A 129 17.87 10.77 -8.15
C ILE A 129 18.95 11.03 -9.21
N ASP A 130 20.22 10.88 -8.83
CA ASP A 130 21.30 10.72 -9.79
C ASP A 130 21.38 9.24 -10.21
N HIS A 131 20.98 8.94 -11.44
CA HIS A 131 21.00 7.57 -11.96
C HIS A 131 22.39 7.05 -12.32
N THR A 132 23.39 7.92 -12.45
CA THR A 132 24.79 7.52 -12.73
C THR A 132 25.46 7.08 -11.45
N LEU A 133 25.25 7.86 -10.38
CA LEU A 133 25.89 7.64 -9.08
C LEU A 133 25.02 6.83 -8.11
N HIS A 134 23.75 6.58 -8.45
CA HIS A 134 22.76 5.93 -7.58
C HIS A 134 22.59 6.61 -6.22
N ILE A 135 22.71 7.94 -6.18
CA ILE A 135 22.56 8.76 -4.99
C ILE A 135 21.43 9.78 -5.15
N TRP A 136 20.91 10.27 -4.03
CA TRP A 136 19.95 11.35 -4.01
C TRP A 136 20.64 12.69 -4.28
N LYS A 137 19.99 13.57 -5.06
CA LYS A 137 20.45 14.95 -5.27
C LYS A 137 20.11 15.79 -4.04
N HIS A 138 20.93 15.66 -2.99
CA HIS A 138 20.69 16.31 -1.71
C HIS A 138 20.46 17.82 -1.82
N ASP A 139 21.18 18.51 -2.71
CA ASP A 139 21.01 19.96 -2.94
C ASP A 139 19.56 20.32 -3.28
N ILE A 140 18.92 19.52 -4.13
CA ILE A 140 17.53 19.71 -4.54
C ILE A 140 16.58 19.33 -3.40
N ILE A 141 16.87 18.23 -2.69
CA ILE A 141 15.99 17.75 -1.62
C ILE A 141 15.93 18.75 -0.45
N PHE A 142 17.08 19.24 0.00
CA PHE A 142 17.14 20.24 1.08
C PHE A 142 16.59 21.62 0.67
N GLN A 143 16.49 21.89 -0.63
CA GLN A 143 15.84 23.10 -1.15
C GLN A 143 14.31 23.03 -1.04
N TRP A 144 13.71 21.85 -1.27
CA TRP A 144 12.26 21.70 -1.37
C TRP A 144 11.58 21.15 -0.12
N TRP A 145 12.28 20.35 0.70
CA TRP A 145 11.70 19.73 1.90
C TRP A 145 12.36 20.21 3.19
N PRO A 146 11.58 20.29 4.31
CA PRO A 146 12.14 20.53 5.63
C PRO A 146 13.20 19.48 6.03
N PRO A 147 14.17 19.85 6.88
CA PRO A 147 15.25 18.95 7.30
C PRO A 147 14.77 17.61 7.86
N ASP A 148 13.65 17.62 8.58
CA ASP A 148 13.03 16.44 9.23
C ASP A 148 12.60 15.36 8.24
N ILE A 149 12.42 15.72 6.97
CA ILE A 149 11.99 14.83 5.89
C ILE A 149 13.12 14.61 4.89
N ALA A 150 13.91 15.65 4.61
CA ALA A 150 15.08 15.54 3.75
C ALA A 150 16.15 14.56 4.27
N THR A 151 16.13 14.26 5.57
CA THR A 151 17.08 13.35 6.25
C THR A 151 16.59 11.91 6.40
N LYS A 152 15.34 11.60 6.01
CA LYS A 152 14.79 10.25 6.04
C LYS A 152 15.18 9.44 4.81
#